data_AF-A0A6G9ST79-F1
#
_entry.id   AF-A0A6G9ST79-F1
#
_cell.length_a   1.000
_cell.length_b   1.000
_cell.length_c   1.000
_cell.angle_alpha   90.00
_cell.angle_beta   90.00
_cell.angle_gamma   90.00
#
_symmetry.space_group_name_H-M   'P 1'
#
loop_
_entity.id
_entity.type
_entity.pdbx_description
1 polymer ?
#
loop_
_entity_poly.entity_id
_entity_poly.type
_entity_poly.pdbx_seq_one_letter_code
_entity_poly.pdbx_strand_id
1 'polypeptide(L)'
;MTEAQLTATQIPINDILGMLTAIGNKDYAHFLELEQAFVSQHGEEVWEQVFNFRVLPALDKPASQWLLAQWMSHGINSIKTVA
;
A
#
# COMPACT_ATOMS: atom_id res chain seq x y z
N MET A 1 1.80 20.33 6.67
CA MET A 1 2.00 18.87 6.55
C MET A 1 1.41 18.24 7.79
N THR A 2 0.62 17.18 7.63
CA THR A 2 0.04 16.44 8.76
C THR A 2 1.10 15.56 9.45
N GLU A 3 0.83 15.10 10.68
CA GLU A 3 1.72 14.18 11.40
C GLU A 3 1.93 12.86 10.62
N ALA A 4 0.85 12.37 9.97
CA ALA A 4 0.93 11.20 9.10
C ALA A 4 1.85 11.43 7.89
N GLN A 5 1.81 12.62 7.27
CA GLN A 5 2.71 12.97 6.17
C GLN A 5 4.17 13.00 6.60
N LEU A 6 4.46 13.59 7.76
CA LEU A 6 5.83 13.63 8.29
C LEU A 6 6.35 12.21 8.56
N THR A 7 5.54 11.38 9.20
CA THR A 7 5.87 9.97 9.47
C THR A 7 6.09 9.17 8.19
N ALA A 8 5.23 9.33 7.18
CA ALA A 8 5.34 8.63 5.90
C ALA A 8 6.66 8.92 5.16
N THR A 9 7.20 10.13 5.28
CA THR A 9 8.53 10.48 4.71
C THR A 9 9.70 9.81 5.42
N GLN A 10 9.50 9.38 6.67
CA GLN A 10 10.53 8.74 7.49
C GLN A 10 10.52 7.21 7.37
N ILE A 11 9.48 6.62 6.78
CA ILE A 11 9.39 5.16 6.60
C ILE A 11 10.60 4.67 5.77
N PRO A 12 11.40 3.73 6.27
CA PRO A 12 12.52 3.16 5.53
C PRO A 12 12.09 2.60 4.17
N ILE A 13 12.94 2.72 3.15
CA ILE A 13 12.64 2.15 1.83
C ILE A 13 12.45 0.62 1.89
N ASN A 14 13.21 -0.05 2.76
CA ASN A 14 13.13 -1.49 2.96
C ASN A 14 11.74 -1.96 3.39
N ASP A 15 10.99 -1.13 4.11
CA ASP A 15 9.64 -1.44 4.58
C ASP A 15 8.61 -1.39 3.45
N ILE A 16 8.95 -0.75 2.33
CA ILE A 16 8.08 -0.61 1.14
C ILE A 16 8.51 -1.55 0.01
N LEU A 17 9.78 -1.95 -0.04
CA LEU A 17 10.31 -2.84 -1.09
C LEU A 17 9.54 -4.16 -1.19
N GLY A 18 9.11 -4.72 -0.06
CA GLY A 18 8.30 -5.94 -0.03
C GLY A 18 6.99 -5.78 -0.81
N MET A 19 6.28 -4.67 -0.58
CA MET A 19 5.02 -4.39 -1.27
C MET A 19 5.23 -4.18 -2.77
N LEU A 20 6.25 -3.39 -3.14
CA LEU A 20 6.60 -3.17 -4.55
C LEU A 20 6.94 -4.48 -5.26
N THR A 21 7.67 -5.38 -4.59
CA THR A 21 8.03 -6.70 -5.11
C THR A 21 6.79 -7.58 -5.29
N ALA A 22 5.88 -7.61 -4.30
CA ALA A 22 4.64 -8.38 -4.39
C ALA A 22 3.76 -7.89 -5.54
N ILE A 23 3.61 -6.57 -5.70
CA ILE A 23 2.88 -5.97 -6.81
C ILE A 23 3.52 -6.33 -8.16
N GLY A 24 4.86 -6.20 -8.27
CA GLY A 24 5.60 -6.55 -9.49
C GLY A 24 5.46 -8.02 -9.88
N ASN A 25 5.40 -8.91 -8.88
CA ASN A 25 5.18 -10.34 -9.05
C ASN A 25 3.71 -10.73 -9.23
N LYS A 26 2.78 -9.77 -9.19
CA LYS A 26 1.32 -9.99 -9.23
C LYS A 26 0.84 -10.93 -8.12
N ASP A 27 1.49 -10.86 -6.96
CA ASP A 27 1.15 -11.64 -5.78
C ASP A 27 0.27 -10.81 -4.84
N TYR A 28 -1.05 -10.87 -5.08
CA TYR A 28 -2.00 -10.05 -4.35
C TYR A 28 -2.16 -10.49 -2.88
N ALA A 29 -2.07 -11.81 -2.62
CA ALA A 29 -2.18 -12.33 -1.27
C ALA A 29 -1.04 -11.82 -0.39
N HIS A 30 0.19 -11.91 -0.90
CA HIS A 30 1.36 -11.40 -0.17
C HIS A 30 1.34 -9.87 -0.03
N PHE A 31 0.86 -9.15 -1.05
CA PHE A 31 0.65 -7.70 -0.93
C PHE A 31 -0.30 -7.34 0.22
N LEU A 32 -1.43 -8.06 0.36
CA LEU A 32 -2.39 -7.82 1.45
C LEU A 32 -1.80 -8.12 2.83
N GLU A 33 -1.02 -9.18 2.97
CA GLU A 33 -0.33 -9.49 4.24
C GLU A 33 0.62 -8.35 4.65
N LEU A 34 1.38 -7.83 3.68
CA LEU A 34 2.30 -6.71 3.90
C LEU A 34 1.55 -5.40 4.21
N GLU A 35 0.46 -5.11 3.50
CA GLU A 35 -0.41 -3.95 3.76
C GLU A 35 -0.98 -4.01 5.19
N GLN A 36 -1.53 -5.15 5.60
CA GLN A 36 -2.11 -5.32 6.94
C GLN A 36 -1.05 -5.20 8.04
N ALA A 37 0.13 -5.80 7.85
CA ALA A 37 1.23 -5.69 8.80
C ALA A 37 1.70 -4.23 8.93
N PHE A 38 1.83 -3.53 7.80
CA PHE A 38 2.23 -2.13 7.78
C PHE A 38 1.21 -1.22 8.48
N VAL A 39 -0.07 -1.37 8.16
CA VAL A 39 -1.15 -0.59 8.78
C VAL A 39 -1.26 -0.88 10.27
N SER A 40 -1.06 -2.14 10.69
CA SER A 40 -1.05 -2.48 12.12
C SER A 40 0.10 -1.81 12.87
N GLN A 41 1.23 -1.56 12.22
CA GLN A 41 2.41 -0.94 12.82
C GLN A 41 2.36 0.60 12.80
N HIS A 42 1.85 1.19 11.72
CA HIS A 42 1.98 2.63 11.45
C HIS A 42 0.63 3.38 11.38
N GLY A 43 -0.49 2.67 11.31
CA GLY A 43 -1.82 3.24 11.14
C GLY A 43 -2.21 3.48 9.68
N GLU A 44 -3.52 3.54 9.44
CA GLU A 44 -4.12 3.73 8.11
C GLU A 44 -3.75 5.08 7.50
N GLU A 45 -3.76 6.15 8.29
CA GLU A 45 -3.42 7.50 7.80
C GLU A 45 -1.98 7.58 7.27
N VAL A 46 -1.03 6.88 7.89
CA VAL A 46 0.36 6.81 7.42
C VAL A 46 0.45 5.96 6.17
N TRP A 47 -0.28 4.83 6.12
CA TRP A 47 -0.36 3.98 4.93
C TRP A 47 -0.86 4.76 3.71
N GLU A 48 -1.94 5.53 3.84
CA GLU A 48 -2.46 6.34 2.72
C GLU A 48 -1.41 7.31 2.16
N GLN A 49 -0.60 7.94 3.03
CA GLN A 49 0.46 8.83 2.58
C GLN A 49 1.60 8.07 1.91
N VAL A 50 2.02 6.93 2.46
CA VAL A 50 3.07 6.08 1.86
C VAL A 50 2.61 5.54 0.51
N PHE A 51 1.37 5.06 0.42
CA PHE A 51 0.81 4.54 -0.82
C PHE A 51 0.80 5.61 -1.91
N ASN A 52 0.19 6.77 -1.62
CA ASN A 52 -0.01 7.83 -2.61
C ASN A 52 1.30 8.46 -3.10
N PHE A 53 2.29 8.64 -2.22
CA PHE A 53 3.50 9.40 -2.54
C PHE A 53 4.75 8.57 -2.77
N ARG A 54 4.73 7.27 -2.45
CA ARG A 54 5.92 6.41 -2.54
C ARG A 54 5.68 5.09 -3.24
N VAL A 55 4.55 4.42 -3.00
CA VAL A 55 4.22 3.17 -3.69
C VAL A 55 3.72 3.45 -5.09
N LEU A 56 2.60 4.16 -5.21
CA LEU A 56 1.92 4.41 -6.48
C LEU A 56 2.84 5.07 -7.53
N PRO A 57 3.66 6.09 -7.21
CA PRO A 57 4.57 6.70 -8.17
C PRO A 57 5.71 5.77 -8.62
N ALA A 58 6.04 4.74 -7.85
CA ALA A 58 7.08 3.75 -8.18
C ALA A 58 6.56 2.61 -9.07
N LEU A 59 5.24 2.50 -9.25
CA LEU A 59 4.64 1.47 -10.11
C LEU A 59 4.66 1.91 -11.58
N ASP A 60 5.04 1.00 -12.46
CA ASP A 60 4.80 1.18 -13.89
C ASP A 60 3.30 1.01 -14.22
N LYS A 61 2.93 1.42 -15.42
CA LYS A 61 1.52 1.39 -15.86
C LYS A 61 0.89 -0.01 -15.77
N PRO A 62 1.56 -1.10 -16.20
CA PRO A 62 1.05 -2.46 -16.01
C PRO A 62 0.81 -2.84 -14.53
N ALA A 63 1.75 -2.56 -13.63
CA ALA A 63 1.61 -2.89 -12.22
C ALA A 63 0.46 -2.13 -11.55
N SER A 64 0.37 -0.82 -11.80
CA SER A 64 -0.72 0.03 -11.27
C SER A 64 -2.10 -0.43 -11.77
N GLN A 65 -2.22 -0.76 -13.07
CA GLN A 65 -3.47 -1.30 -13.63
C GLN A 65 -3.85 -2.65 -13.03
N TRP A 66 -2.87 -3.54 -12.82
CA TRP A 66 -3.12 -4.83 -12.18
C TRP A 66 -3.61 -4.66 -10.74
N LEU A 67 -2.98 -3.81 -9.95
CA LEU A 67 -3.38 -3.55 -8.56
C LEU A 67 -4.81 -2.98 -8.49
N LEU A 68 -5.14 -2.01 -9.35
CA LEU A 68 -6.49 -1.46 -9.45
C LEU A 68 -7.52 -2.55 -9.80
N ALA A 69 -7.19 -3.47 -10.71
CA ALA A 69 -8.07 -4.58 -11.03
C ALA A 69 -8.30 -5.50 -9.82
N GLN A 70 -7.26 -5.79 -9.02
CA GLN A 70 -7.42 -6.58 -7.80
C GLN A 70 -8.36 -5.91 -6.80
N TRP A 71 -8.22 -4.61 -6.56
CA TRP A 71 -9.12 -3.86 -5.69
C TRP A 71 -10.55 -3.80 -6.23
N MET A 72 -10.76 -3.70 -7.54
CA MET A 72 -12.11 -3.77 -8.10
C MET A 72 -12.73 -5.17 -7.97
N SER A 73 -11.93 -6.23 -8.13
CA SER A 73 -12.42 -7.62 -8.07
C SER A 73 -12.70 -8.12 -6.65
N HIS A 74 -11.91 -7.70 -5.66
CA HIS A 74 -12.11 -8.10 -4.25
C HIS A 74 -13.03 -7.13 -3.48
N GLY A 75 -13.58 -6.12 -4.18
CA GLY A 75 -14.13 -4.92 -3.60
C GLY A 75 -13.02 -4.02 -3.07
N ILE A 76 -13.24 -2.71 -3.02
CA ILE A 76 -12.39 -1.79 -2.26
C ILE A 76 -12.66 -2.08 -0.77
N ASN A 77 -12.19 -3.23 -0.32
CA ASN A 77 -12.14 -3.68 1.06
C ASN A 77 -10.73 -3.45 1.62
N SER A 78 -9.98 -2.48 1.07
CA SER A 78 -8.87 -1.89 1.81
C SER A 78 -9.54 -1.04 2.90
N ILE A 79 -9.77 -1.69 4.05
CA ILE A 79 -10.00 -1.11 5.37
C ILE A 79 -11.28 -0.26 5.53
N LYS A 80 -12.43 -0.74 5.04
CA LYS A 80 -13.71 -0.32 5.64
C LYS A 80 -14.35 -1.48 6.38
N THR A 81 -13.89 -1.71 7.59
CA THR A 81 -14.76 -2.35 8.60
C THR A 81 -15.87 -1.33 8.89
N VAL A 82 -16.99 -1.47 8.21
CA VAL A 82 -18.25 -0.84 8.62
C VAL A 82 -18.65 -1.48 9.95
N ALA A 83 -18.52 -0.72 11.02
CA ALA A 83 -19.13 -1.02 12.31
C ALA A 83 -20.66 -0.88 12.23
#